data_AF-A0A7U1HSI2-F1
#
_entry.id   AF-A0A7U1HSI2-F1
#
_cell.length_a   1.000
_cell.length_b   1.000
_cell.length_c   1.000
_cell.angle_alpha   90.00
_cell.angle_beta   90.00
_cell.angle_gamma   90.00
#
_symmetry.space_group_name_H-M   'P 1'
#
loop_
_entity.id
_entity.type
_entity.pdbx_description
1 polymer ?
#
loop_
_entity_poly.entity_id
_entity_poly.type
_entity_poly.pdbx_seq_one_letter_code
_entity_poly.pdbx_strand_id
1 'polypeptide(L)'
;MPTGTNVLGLAWLGLIGAGLTYFLWFRGISRLEPTVVSLLGFLSPGTAVLLGWLFLDQTLSALQIIGVLLVIGSIWLGQRSNRTPRARIACRKSP
;
A
#
# COMPACT_ATOMS: atom_id res chain seq x y z
N MET A 1 -33.44 -9.35 15.18
CA MET A 1 -32.54 -10.47 15.55
C MET A 1 -31.60 -10.67 14.38
N PRO A 2 -30.26 -10.71 14.57
CA PRO A 2 -29.36 -10.98 13.45
C PRO A 2 -29.70 -12.36 12.86
N THR A 3 -30.00 -12.40 11.57
CA THR A 3 -30.21 -13.64 10.82
C THR A 3 -28.90 -14.43 10.70
N GLY A 4 -28.96 -15.75 10.47
CA GLY A 4 -27.77 -16.60 10.31
C GLY A 4 -26.80 -16.08 9.23
N THR A 5 -27.34 -15.53 8.14
CA THR A 5 -26.56 -14.86 7.08
C THR A 5 -25.78 -13.65 7.58
N ASN A 6 -26.35 -12.84 8.48
CA ASN A 6 -25.66 -11.69 9.05
C ASN A 6 -24.50 -12.11 9.93
N VAL A 7 -24.69 -13.18 10.73
CA VAL A 7 -23.62 -13.73 11.58
C VAL A 7 -22.47 -14.29 10.72
N LEU A 8 -22.80 -15.02 9.66
CA LEU A 8 -21.81 -15.52 8.69
C LEU A 8 -21.05 -14.38 7.99
N GLY A 9 -21.76 -13.34 7.56
CA GLY A 9 -21.15 -12.15 6.97
C GLY A 9 -20.22 -11.43 7.96
N LEU A 10 -20.62 -11.30 9.22
CA LEU A 10 -19.80 -10.70 10.27
C LEU A 10 -18.55 -11.54 10.55
N ALA A 11 -18.70 -12.86 10.62
CA ALA A 11 -17.59 -13.78 10.81
C ALA A 11 -16.59 -13.71 9.63
N TRP A 12 -17.08 -13.64 8.39
CA TRP A 12 -16.24 -13.48 7.21
C TRP A 12 -15.46 -12.16 7.24
N LEU A 13 -16.14 -11.04 7.45
CA LEU A 13 -15.50 -9.72 7.49
C LEU A 13 -14.49 -9.61 8.66
N GLY A 14 -14.83 -10.16 9.82
CA GLY A 14 -13.97 -10.13 11.00
C GLY A 14 -12.75 -11.04 10.86
N LEU A 15 -12.95 -12.32 10.50
CA LEU A 15 -11.87 -13.31 10.47
C LEU A 15 -11.00 -13.16 9.22
N ILE A 16 -11.62 -13.05 8.05
CA ILE A 16 -10.89 -12.99 6.77
C ILE A 16 -10.58 -11.53 6.42
N GLY A 17 -11.59 -10.67 6.41
CA GLY A 17 -11.44 -9.26 6.02
C GLY A 17 -10.46 -8.50 6.92
N ALA A 18 -10.56 -8.69 8.24
CA ALA A 18 -9.67 -8.04 9.20
C ALA A 18 -8.56 -8.97 9.71
N GLY A 19 -8.91 -10.04 10.44
CA GLY A 19 -7.93 -10.85 11.18
C GLY A 19 -6.79 -11.41 10.33
N LEU A 20 -7.13 -12.18 9.30
CA LEU A 20 -6.16 -12.80 8.39
C LEU A 20 -5.41 -11.74 7.58
N THR A 21 -6.11 -10.77 7.01
CA THR A 21 -5.51 -9.69 6.22
C THR A 21 -4.46 -8.92 7.03
N TYR A 22 -4.79 -8.48 8.25
CA TYR A 22 -3.86 -7.75 9.10
C TYR A 22 -2.71 -8.64 9.57
N PHE A 23 -2.96 -9.91 9.90
CA PHE A 23 -1.89 -10.85 10.24
C PHE A 23 -0.87 -10.97 9.11
N LEU A 24 -1.33 -11.17 7.87
CA LEU A 24 -0.47 -11.24 6.69
C LEU A 24 0.25 -9.92 6.44
N TRP A 25 -0.45 -8.79 6.57
CA TRP A 25 0.13 -7.46 6.42
C TRP A 25 1.27 -7.21 7.41
N PHE A 26 1.03 -7.40 8.72
CA PHE A 26 2.04 -7.20 9.75
C PHE A 26 3.23 -8.16 9.60
N ARG A 27 2.96 -9.42 9.26
CA ARG A 27 4.01 -10.40 8.95
C ARG A 27 4.81 -10.03 7.70
N GLY A 28 4.19 -9.40 6.72
CA GLY A 28 4.84 -8.91 5.51
C GLY A 28 5.74 -7.70 5.79
N ILE A 29 5.19 -6.64 6.38
CA ILE A 29 5.94 -5.39 6.62
C ILE A 29 7.12 -5.59 7.59
N SER A 30 7.03 -6.56 8.51
CA SER A 30 8.14 -6.89 9.41
C SER A 30 9.36 -7.52 8.70
N ARG A 31 9.21 -7.94 7.44
CA ARG A 31 10.26 -8.56 6.62
C ARG A 31 10.69 -7.70 5.44
N LEU A 32 10.03 -6.57 5.21
CA LEU A 32 10.24 -5.70 4.05
C LEU A 32 10.91 -4.39 4.47
N GLU A 33 11.74 -3.84 3.58
CA GLU A 33 12.30 -2.50 3.80
C GLU A 33 11.21 -1.42 3.75
N PRO A 34 11.35 -0.31 4.49
CA PRO A 34 10.35 0.76 4.54
C PRO A 34 9.93 1.28 3.16
N THR A 35 10.88 1.36 2.22
CA THR A 35 10.61 1.77 0.83
C THR A 35 9.58 0.87 0.15
N VAL A 36 9.70 -0.46 0.30
CA VAL A 36 8.78 -1.42 -0.32
C VAL A 36 7.40 -1.35 0.33
N VAL A 37 7.35 -1.14 1.64
CA VAL A 37 6.09 -0.95 2.37
C VAL A 37 5.36 0.30 1.88
N SER A 38 6.07 1.40 1.62
CA SER A 38 5.48 2.60 1.03
C SER A 38 4.93 2.36 -0.38
N LEU A 39 5.62 1.57 -1.21
CA LEU A 39 5.13 1.18 -2.54
C LEU A 39 3.83 0.38 -2.47
N LEU A 40 3.72 -0.56 -1.53
CA LEU A 40 2.50 -1.34 -1.31
C LEU A 40 1.29 -0.44 -1.00
N GLY A 41 1.50 0.65 -0.25
CA GLY A 41 0.46 1.64 0.00
C GLY A 41 -0.04 2.31 -1.28
N PHE A 42 0.85 2.60 -2.22
CA PHE A 42 0.50 3.17 -3.53
C PHE A 42 -0.18 2.16 -4.48
N LEU A 43 -0.09 0.85 -4.22
CA LEU A 43 -0.87 -0.12 -4.98
C LEU A 43 -2.37 0.01 -4.71
N SER A 44 -2.81 0.55 -3.57
CA SER A 44 -4.23 0.77 -3.28
C SER A 44 -4.90 1.70 -4.31
N PRO A 45 -4.44 2.95 -4.53
CA PRO A 45 -5.01 3.79 -5.59
C PRO A 45 -4.78 3.21 -6.99
N GLY A 46 -3.65 2.52 -7.24
CA GLY A 46 -3.40 1.88 -8.54
C GLY A 46 -4.40 0.78 -8.87
N THR A 47 -4.65 -0.13 -7.92
CA THR A 47 -5.64 -1.20 -8.05
C THR A 47 -7.05 -0.64 -8.16
N ALA A 48 -7.40 0.39 -7.40
CA ALA A 48 -8.71 1.05 -7.51
C ALA A 48 -8.95 1.60 -8.93
N VAL A 49 -7.98 2.31 -9.51
CA VAL A 49 -8.06 2.84 -10.89
C VAL A 49 -8.15 1.71 -11.91
N LEU A 50 -7.32 0.66 -11.77
CA LEU A 50 -7.34 -0.50 -12.66
C LEU A 50 -8.69 -1.23 -12.63
N LEU A 51 -9.24 -1.45 -11.43
CA LEU A 51 -10.52 -2.11 -11.27
C LEU A 51 -11.68 -1.24 -11.81
N GLY A 52 -11.65 0.07 -11.57
CA GLY A 52 -12.64 1.00 -12.11
C GLY A 52 -12.64 1.03 -13.64
N TRP A 53 -11.45 1.02 -14.25
CA TRP A 53 -11.32 0.99 -15.70
C TRP A 53 -11.73 -0.36 -16.30
N LEU A 54 -11.33 -1.48 -15.68
CA LEU A 54 -11.54 -2.83 -16.24
C LEU A 54 -12.94 -3.39 -16.00
N PHE A 55 -13.54 -3.13 -14.84
CA PHE A 55 -14.81 -3.74 -14.44
C PHE A 55 -16.00 -2.77 -14.46
N LEU A 56 -15.74 -1.47 -14.45
CA LEU A 56 -16.76 -0.43 -14.33
C LEU A 56 -16.90 0.43 -15.60
N ASP A 57 -16.17 0.09 -16.68
CA ASP A 57 -16.09 0.86 -17.94
C ASP A 57 -15.82 2.37 -17.74
N GLN A 58 -15.16 2.74 -16.62
CA GLN A 58 -14.86 4.14 -16.36
C GLN A 58 -13.78 4.64 -17.30
N THR A 59 -14.09 5.70 -18.04
CA THR A 59 -13.11 6.42 -18.83
C THR A 59 -12.15 7.16 -17.91
N LEU A 60 -10.86 6.88 -18.06
CA LEU A 60 -9.83 7.54 -17.27
C LEU A 60 -9.81 9.04 -17.63
N SER A 61 -10.26 9.87 -16.71
CA SER A 61 -10.26 11.31 -16.92
C SER A 61 -8.82 11.85 -16.94
N ALA A 62 -8.59 12.98 -17.61
CA ALA A 62 -7.27 13.62 -17.63
C ALA A 62 -6.72 13.86 -16.21
N LEU A 63 -7.58 14.17 -15.24
CA LEU A 63 -7.21 14.33 -13.83
C LEU A 63 -6.74 13.01 -13.18
N GLN A 64 -7.38 11.88 -13.49
CA GLN A 64 -6.93 10.57 -12.99
C GLN A 64 -5.56 10.20 -13.57
N ILE A 65 -5.33 10.49 -14.86
CA ILE A 65 -4.03 10.27 -15.50
C ILE A 65 -2.95 11.12 -14.81
N ILE A 66 -3.22 12.39 -14.53
CA ILE A 66 -2.30 13.27 -13.78
C ILE A 66 -2.04 12.69 -12.38
N GLY A 67 -3.08 12.20 -11.69
CA GLY A 67 -2.95 11.55 -10.38
C GLY A 67 -2.04 10.32 -10.42
N VAL A 68 -2.21 9.45 -11.43
CA VAL A 68 -1.34 8.28 -11.64
C VAL A 68 0.11 8.71 -11.87
N LEU A 69 0.34 9.71 -12.71
CA LEU A 69 1.68 10.24 -12.98
C LEU A 69 2.33 10.85 -11.72
N LEU A 70 1.56 11.57 -10.90
CA LEU A 70 2.03 12.14 -9.64
C LEU A 70 2.44 11.05 -8.63
N VAL A 71 1.65 9.98 -8.52
CA VAL A 71 1.98 8.84 -7.66
C VAL A 71 3.29 8.17 -8.12
N ILE A 72 3.41 7.87 -9.41
CA ILE A 72 4.63 7.28 -9.98
C ILE A 72 5.84 8.20 -9.77
N GLY A 73 5.69 9.51 -10.02
CA GLY A 73 6.73 10.51 -9.81
C GLY A 73 7.17 10.61 -8.34
N SER A 74 6.21 10.59 -7.41
CA SER A 74 6.48 10.62 -5.97
C SER A 74 7.26 9.40 -5.49
N ILE A 75 6.86 8.22 -5.97
CA ILE A 75 7.59 6.96 -5.73
C ILE A 75 9.03 7.08 -6.21
N TRP A 76 9.23 7.54 -7.45
CA TRP A 76 10.54 7.61 -8.07
C TRP A 76 11.47 8.62 -7.36
N LEU A 77 10.93 9.78 -6.96
CA LEU A 77 11.65 10.77 -6.15
C LEU A 77 11.99 10.22 -4.76
N GLY A 78 11.05 9.55 -4.10
CA GLY A 78 11.24 8.93 -2.79
C GLY A 78 12.33 7.85 -2.80
N GLN A 79 12.35 6.99 -3.82
CA GLN A 79 13.39 5.97 -4.01
C GLN A 79 14.78 6.59 -4.22
N ARG A 80 14.87 7.74 -4.91
CA ARG A 80 16.16 8.45 -5.08
C ARG A 80 16.66 9.07 -3.78
N SER A 81 15.78 9.65 -2.98
CA SER A 81 16.14 10.27 -1.68
C SER A 81 16.66 9.22 -0.67
N ASN A 82 16.06 8.03 -0.66
CA ASN A 82 16.45 6.96 0.25
C ASN A 82 17.79 6.26 -0.10
N ARG A 83 18.38 6.59 -1.27
CA ARG A 83 19.73 6.15 -1.66
C ARG A 83 20.86 6.98 -1.04
N THR A 84 20.54 8.01 -0.26
CA THR A 84 21.59 8.78 0.44
C THR A 84 22.23 7.87 1.50
N PRO A 85 23.49 7.44 1.33
CA PRO A 85 24.10 6.48 2.23
C PRO A 85 24.20 7.09 3.62
N ARG A 86 23.81 6.31 4.63
CA ARG A 86 23.97 6.54 6.07
C ARG A 86 25.46 6.57 6.47
N ALA A 87 26.30 7.27 5.72
CA ALA A 87 27.75 7.30 5.84
C ALA A 87 28.26 8.25 6.94
N ARG A 88 27.39 8.94 7.68
CA ARG A 88 27.80 10.04 8.58
C ARG A 88 27.55 9.79 10.07
N ILE A 89 27.33 8.55 10.50
CA ILE A 89 27.14 8.24 11.94
C ILE A 89 28.30 7.39 12.51
N ALA A 90 29.06 6.67 11.67
CA ALA A 90 30.16 5.83 12.13
C ALA A 90 31.44 6.61 12.52
N CYS A 91 31.63 7.83 12.03
CA CYS A 91 32.82 8.65 12.32
C CYS A 91 32.65 9.56 13.57
N ARG A 92 31.69 9.25 14.46
CA ARG A 92 31.48 9.96 15.74
C ARG A 92 31.46 8.97 16.91
N LYS A 93 32.31 7.94 16.87
CA LYS A 93 32.59 7.04 18.00
C LYS A 93 34.07 6.64 18.01
N SER A 94 34.95 7.59 18.26
CA SER A 94 36.31 7.44 18.80
C SER A 94 36.93 8.85 18.90
N PRO A 95 37.77 9.17 19.90
CA PRO A 95 38.56 8.28 20.76
C PRO A 95 37.93 7.98 22.13
#